data_AF-A0A2P7S9C2-F1
#
_entry.id   AF-A0A2P7S9C2-F1
#
_cell.length_a   1.000
_cell.length_b   1.000
_cell.length_c   1.000
_cell.angle_alpha   90.00
_cell.angle_beta   90.00
_cell.angle_gamma   90.00
#
_symmetry.space_group_name_H-M   'P 1'
#
loop_
_entity.id
_entity.type
_entity.pdbx_description
1 polymer ?
#
loop_
_entity_poly.entity_id
_entity_poly.type
_entity_poly.pdbx_seq_one_letter_code
_entity_poly.pdbx_strand_id
1 'polypeptide(L)'
;MAVTKTCSRLLGALAALVLTATAAAHAEGGIEVVMNQAKIVKLARAADTIVVGNPRIADAAVQDATTIVLTGKGFGVTNLVVLDEAGSPIVDEQIVVTRQTANSVRVYRRADIQTLSCAPFCEGSYKSAAEYTSEAEISAGP
;
A
#
# COMPACT_ATOMS: atom_id res chain seq x y z
N MET A 1 22.46 71.22 -37.73
CA MET A 1 21.42 71.11 -36.69
C MET A 1 21.62 69.78 -35.98
N ALA A 2 21.91 69.84 -34.68
CA ALA A 2 22.09 68.69 -33.81
C ALA A 2 20.77 67.90 -33.62
N VAL A 3 20.83 66.59 -33.42
CA VAL A 3 20.62 65.93 -32.11
C VAL A 3 21.04 64.45 -32.25
N THR A 4 22.14 64.12 -31.58
CA THR A 4 22.59 62.78 -31.22
C THR A 4 21.61 62.16 -30.23
N LYS A 5 21.11 60.94 -30.48
CA LYS A 5 20.42 60.15 -29.45
C LYS A 5 20.91 58.71 -29.49
N THR A 6 21.86 58.44 -28.59
CA THR A 6 22.26 57.13 -28.12
C THR A 6 21.03 56.38 -27.61
N CYS A 7 20.78 55.17 -28.10
CA CYS A 7 20.03 54.20 -27.34
C CYS A 7 20.66 52.83 -27.49
N SER A 8 20.93 52.26 -26.33
CA SER A 8 21.88 51.21 -26.05
C SER A 8 21.43 49.85 -26.58
N ARG A 9 22.44 49.04 -26.87
CA ARG A 9 22.41 47.65 -27.31
C ARG A 9 21.75 46.72 -26.28
N LEU A 10 21.34 45.56 -26.82
CA LEU A 10 21.36 44.19 -26.27
C LEU A 10 20.02 43.51 -25.95
N LEU A 11 19.72 42.53 -26.80
CA LEU A 11 19.30 41.14 -26.51
C LEU A 11 18.45 40.93 -25.24
N GLY A 12 17.18 40.60 -25.44
CA GLY A 12 16.33 39.93 -24.46
C GLY A 12 15.49 38.86 -25.15
N ALA A 13 15.93 37.61 -25.03
CA ALA A 13 15.42 36.44 -25.75
C ALA A 13 13.96 36.08 -25.40
N LEU A 14 13.29 35.46 -26.37
CA LEU A 14 12.01 34.75 -26.27
C LEU A 14 11.92 33.92 -24.97
N ALA A 15 11.00 34.28 -24.07
CA ALA A 15 10.55 33.39 -23.01
C ALA A 15 9.43 32.49 -23.55
N ALA A 16 9.80 31.33 -24.08
CA ALA A 16 8.84 30.25 -24.38
C ALA A 16 8.43 29.59 -23.05
N LEU A 17 7.18 29.81 -22.64
CA LEU A 17 6.58 29.21 -21.46
C LEU A 17 6.29 27.73 -21.73
N VAL A 18 7.23 26.85 -21.40
CA VAL A 18 7.03 25.40 -21.47
C VAL A 18 6.14 24.97 -20.31
N LEU A 19 4.88 24.66 -20.61
CA LEU A 19 3.93 24.07 -19.68
C LEU A 19 4.27 22.58 -19.54
N THR A 20 5.12 22.23 -18.59
CA THR A 20 5.39 20.83 -18.24
C THR A 20 4.15 20.24 -17.56
N ALA A 21 3.36 19.47 -18.30
CA ALA A 21 2.35 18.58 -17.73
C ALA A 21 3.07 17.46 -16.96
N THR A 22 3.06 17.53 -15.63
CA THR A 22 3.48 16.42 -14.77
C THR A 22 2.45 15.30 -14.92
N ALA A 23 2.73 14.32 -15.78
CA ALA A 23 2.03 13.06 -15.76
C ALA A 23 2.29 12.40 -14.39
N ALA A 24 1.23 12.26 -13.58
CA ALA A 24 1.30 11.45 -12.37
C ALA A 24 1.57 10.00 -12.83
N ALA A 25 2.78 9.52 -12.56
CA ALA A 25 3.11 8.12 -12.75
C ALA A 25 2.22 7.31 -11.79
N HIS A 26 1.19 6.66 -12.33
CA HIS A 26 0.50 5.58 -11.64
C HIS A 26 1.53 4.46 -11.48
N ALA A 27 2.03 4.26 -10.26
CA ALA A 27 2.80 3.08 -9.95
C ALA A 27 1.95 1.86 -10.31
N GLU A 28 2.46 0.98 -11.19
CA GLU A 28 1.87 -0.33 -11.45
C GLU A 28 1.65 -1.04 -10.10
N GLY A 29 0.37 -1.30 -9.83
CA GLY A 29 -0.18 -1.23 -8.48
C GLY A 29 -0.28 -2.59 -7.80
N GLY A 30 0.59 -2.80 -6.80
CA GLY A 30 0.43 -3.88 -5.84
C GLY A 30 -0.85 -3.75 -5.01
N ILE A 31 -1.32 -4.88 -4.47
CA ILE A 31 -2.50 -4.95 -3.61
C ILE A 31 -2.11 -4.59 -2.18
N GLU A 32 -2.44 -3.38 -1.75
CA GLU A 32 -2.34 -3.01 -0.34
C GLU A 32 -3.55 -3.51 0.46
N VAL A 33 -3.28 -4.18 1.58
CA VAL A 33 -4.28 -4.67 2.53
C VAL A 33 -3.86 -4.29 3.95
N VAL A 34 -4.78 -3.76 4.74
CA VAL A 34 -4.52 -3.55 6.17
C VAL A 34 -4.73 -4.88 6.89
N MET A 35 -3.80 -5.24 7.77
CA MET A 35 -3.90 -6.45 8.58
C MET A 35 -5.20 -6.45 9.41
N ASN A 36 -5.78 -7.65 9.59
CA ASN A 36 -7.09 -7.88 10.18
C ASN A 36 -8.26 -7.28 9.37
N GLN A 37 -8.02 -6.85 8.12
CA GLN A 37 -9.07 -6.40 7.21
C GLN A 37 -9.10 -7.27 5.95
N ALA A 38 -10.29 -7.32 5.35
CA ALA A 38 -10.53 -7.99 4.10
C ALA A 38 -10.70 -6.96 2.97
N LYS A 39 -10.20 -7.31 1.79
CA LYS A 39 -10.32 -6.53 0.55
C LYS A 39 -10.90 -7.44 -0.53
N ILE A 40 -11.91 -6.94 -1.23
CA ILE A 40 -12.48 -7.65 -2.37
C ILE A 40 -11.60 -7.42 -3.59
N VAL A 41 -11.16 -8.51 -4.20
CA VAL A 41 -10.43 -8.52 -5.47
C VAL A 41 -11.37 -9.07 -6.53
N LYS A 42 -11.69 -8.22 -7.53
CA LYS A 42 -12.50 -8.61 -8.68
C LYS A 42 -11.59 -9.00 -9.83
N LEU A 43 -11.89 -10.13 -10.44
CA LEU A 43 -11.15 -10.70 -11.55
C LEU A 43 -11.80 -10.31 -12.88
N ALA A 44 -10.99 -10.17 -13.93
CA ALA A 44 -11.48 -9.89 -15.27
C ALA A 44 -12.22 -11.08 -15.92
N ARG A 45 -11.99 -12.29 -15.41
CA ARG A 45 -12.53 -13.56 -15.91
C ARG A 45 -12.51 -14.63 -14.82
N ALA A 46 -13.14 -15.77 -15.10
CA ALA A 46 -13.24 -16.88 -14.15
C ALA A 46 -11.86 -17.43 -13.76
N ALA A 47 -11.60 -17.55 -12.45
CA ALA A 47 -10.45 -18.24 -11.90
C ALA A 47 -10.68 -19.74 -11.85
N ASP A 48 -9.63 -20.49 -12.17
CA ASP A 48 -9.55 -21.92 -11.96
C ASP A 48 -8.62 -22.23 -10.77
N THR A 49 -7.45 -21.61 -10.74
CA THR A 49 -6.44 -21.83 -9.72
C THR A 49 -6.06 -20.52 -9.01
N ILE A 50 -5.96 -20.56 -7.68
CA ILE A 50 -5.55 -19.43 -6.85
C ILE A 50 -4.39 -19.87 -5.95
N VAL A 51 -3.32 -19.09 -5.97
CA VAL A 51 -2.11 -19.33 -5.19
C VAL A 51 -1.75 -18.06 -4.42
N VAL A 52 -1.57 -18.22 -3.11
CA VAL A 52 -1.03 -17.18 -2.25
C VAL A 52 0.39 -17.59 -1.86
N GLY A 53 1.38 -16.73 -2.11
CA GLY A 53 2.78 -17.06 -1.86
C GLY A 53 3.06 -17.43 -0.40
N ASN A 54 2.51 -16.68 0.56
CA ASN A 54 2.62 -16.97 1.99
C ASN A 54 1.28 -16.80 2.73
N PRO A 55 0.59 -17.90 3.10
CA PRO A 55 -0.71 -17.87 3.78
C PRO A 55 -0.67 -17.34 5.23
N ARG A 56 0.52 -17.09 5.77
CA ARG A 56 0.69 -16.40 7.07
C ARG A 56 0.66 -14.89 6.94
N ILE A 57 0.98 -14.33 5.77
CA ILE A 57 0.99 -12.88 5.51
C ILE A 57 -0.39 -12.45 5.02
N ALA A 58 -0.92 -13.13 4.00
CA ALA A 58 -2.26 -12.88 3.47
C ALA A 58 -2.96 -14.22 3.21
N ASP A 59 -4.29 -14.21 3.10
CA ASP A 59 -5.08 -15.40 2.77
C ASP A 59 -6.24 -15.02 1.85
N ALA A 60 -6.65 -15.93 0.98
CA ALA A 60 -7.63 -15.68 -0.05
C ALA A 60 -8.76 -16.71 0.02
N ALA A 61 -10.00 -16.22 0.18
CA ALA A 61 -11.21 -17.03 0.10
C ALA A 61 -11.94 -16.76 -1.21
N VAL A 62 -12.42 -17.82 -1.86
CA VAL A 62 -13.16 -17.72 -3.13
C VAL A 62 -14.64 -17.51 -2.81
N GLN A 63 -15.21 -16.41 -3.27
CA GLN A 63 -16.64 -16.14 -3.14
C GLN A 63 -17.41 -16.67 -4.35
N ASP A 64 -16.90 -16.41 -5.55
CA ASP A 64 -17.39 -16.92 -6.83
C ASP A 64 -16.24 -16.96 -7.84
N ALA A 65 -16.53 -17.39 -9.07
CA ALA A 65 -15.51 -17.55 -10.13
C ALA A 65 -14.73 -16.25 -10.44
N THR A 66 -15.28 -15.08 -10.15
CA THR A 66 -14.69 -13.77 -10.47
C THR A 66 -14.40 -12.90 -9.24
N THR A 67 -14.65 -13.40 -8.03
CA THR A 67 -14.56 -12.62 -6.80
C THR A 67 -13.78 -13.36 -5.73
N ILE A 68 -12.70 -12.73 -5.27
CA ILE A 68 -11.86 -13.23 -4.17
C ILE A 68 -11.96 -12.26 -3.00
N VAL A 69 -12.07 -12.80 -1.79
CA VAL A 69 -11.93 -12.06 -0.53
C VAL A 69 -10.53 -12.28 0.00
N LEU A 70 -9.68 -11.25 -0.09
CA LEU A 70 -8.30 -11.26 0.37
C LEU A 70 -8.20 -10.69 1.78
N THR A 71 -7.63 -11.41 2.73
CA THR A 71 -7.49 -10.99 4.13
C THR A 71 -6.02 -10.84 4.51
N GLY A 72 -5.65 -9.70 5.09
CA GLY A 72 -4.31 -9.49 5.66
C GLY A 72 -4.19 -10.16 7.04
N LYS A 73 -3.25 -11.09 7.20
CA LYS A 73 -3.06 -11.89 8.44
C LYS A 73 -1.79 -11.56 9.20
N GLY A 74 -0.75 -11.12 8.52
CA GLY A 74 0.54 -10.80 9.12
C GLY A 74 1.26 -9.75 8.30
N PHE A 75 2.20 -9.05 8.93
CA PHE A 75 2.97 -7.99 8.27
C PHE A 75 3.95 -8.54 7.26
N GLY A 76 4.12 -7.83 6.15
CA GLY A 76 5.13 -8.12 5.14
C GLY A 76 4.62 -7.99 3.72
N VAL A 77 5.39 -8.54 2.79
CA VAL A 77 5.08 -8.58 1.36
C VAL A 77 4.97 -10.03 0.93
N THR A 78 3.91 -10.35 0.20
CA THR A 78 3.71 -11.63 -0.50
C THR A 78 3.13 -11.36 -1.88
N ASN A 79 2.53 -12.35 -2.54
CA ASN A 79 1.91 -12.20 -3.84
C ASN A 79 0.67 -13.09 -3.98
N LEU A 80 -0.21 -12.68 -4.88
CA LEU A 80 -1.39 -13.41 -5.31
C LEU A 80 -1.25 -13.75 -6.79
N VAL A 81 -1.27 -15.05 -7.09
CA VAL A 81 -1.31 -15.55 -8.47
C VAL A 81 -2.65 -16.22 -8.69
N VAL A 82 -3.35 -15.80 -9.74
CA VAL A 82 -4.64 -16.37 -10.14
C VAL A 82 -4.53 -16.79 -11.59
N LEU A 83 -4.88 -18.03 -11.92
CA LEU A 83 -4.83 -18.58 -13.27
C LEU A 83 -6.24 -18.92 -13.76
N ASP A 84 -6.43 -18.89 -15.08
CA ASP A 84 -7.61 -19.45 -15.74
C ASP A 84 -7.46 -20.96 -16.00
N GLU A 85 -8.48 -21.58 -16.58
CA GLU A 85 -8.49 -22.99 -16.97
C GLU A 85 -7.35 -23.38 -17.94
N ALA A 86 -6.84 -22.44 -18.73
CA ALA A 86 -5.73 -22.65 -19.66
C ALA A 86 -4.35 -22.47 -18.98
N GLY A 87 -4.30 -22.16 -17.68
CA GLY A 87 -3.08 -21.88 -16.94
C GLY A 87 -2.47 -20.51 -17.21
N SER A 88 -3.19 -19.60 -17.87
CA SER A 88 -2.76 -18.24 -18.14
C SER A 88 -3.05 -17.31 -16.95
N PRO A 89 -2.09 -16.47 -16.52
CA PRO A 89 -2.28 -15.60 -15.36
C PRO A 89 -3.36 -14.55 -15.62
N ILE A 90 -4.28 -14.44 -14.67
CA ILE A 90 -5.30 -13.40 -14.54
C ILE A 90 -4.81 -12.30 -13.60
N VAL A 91 -4.13 -12.69 -12.52
CA VAL A 91 -3.51 -11.79 -11.53
C VAL A 91 -2.14 -12.38 -11.20
N ASP A 92 -1.12 -11.53 -11.17
CA ASP A 92 0.20 -11.83 -10.62
C ASP A 92 0.72 -10.54 -9.97
N GLU A 93 0.28 -10.29 -8.74
CA GLU A 93 0.49 -9.00 -8.06
C GLU A 93 1.07 -9.19 -6.67
N GLN A 94 1.93 -8.26 -6.25
CA GLN A 94 2.42 -8.22 -4.88
C GLN A 94 1.30 -7.78 -3.93
N ILE A 95 1.22 -8.43 -2.77
CA ILE A 95 0.37 -8.03 -1.65
C ILE A 95 1.26 -7.42 -0.58
N VAL A 96 0.95 -6.19 -0.18
CA VAL A 96 1.62 -5.51 0.93
C VAL A 96 0.64 -5.42 2.09
N VAL A 97 0.99 -6.07 3.21
CA VAL A 97 0.15 -6.06 4.42
C VAL A 97 0.72 -5.10 5.45
N THR A 98 -0.05 -4.07 5.76
CA THR A 98 0.36 -2.97 6.65
C THR A 98 -0.43 -2.97 7.96
N ARG A 99 0.01 -2.15 8.92
CA ARG A 99 -0.64 -2.00 10.22
C ARG A 99 -1.85 -1.09 10.14
N GLN A 100 -2.91 -1.47 10.86
CA GLN A 100 -4.02 -0.56 11.16
C GLN A 100 -3.52 0.56 12.08
N THR A 101 -3.58 1.80 11.59
CA THR A 101 -3.25 3.01 12.36
C THR A 101 -4.49 3.80 12.75
N ALA A 102 -5.62 3.53 12.09
CA ALA A 102 -6.90 4.13 12.43
C ALA A 102 -7.32 3.74 13.85
N ASN A 103 -7.77 4.71 14.64
CA ASN A 103 -8.28 4.50 16.00
C ASN A 103 -7.31 3.71 16.89
N SER A 104 -6.00 3.83 16.66
CA SER A 104 -4.97 3.07 17.37
C SER A 104 -3.98 4.02 18.05
N VAL A 105 -3.70 3.80 19.32
CA VAL A 105 -2.73 4.57 20.12
C VAL A 105 -1.67 3.62 20.66
N ARG A 106 -0.39 3.96 20.47
CA ARG A 106 0.74 3.21 21.03
C ARG A 106 1.37 3.99 22.17
N VAL A 107 1.34 3.41 23.36
CA VAL A 107 1.91 3.96 24.59
C VAL A 107 3.22 3.24 24.87
N TYR A 108 4.31 4.00 24.97
CA TYR A 108 5.64 3.50 25.31
C TYR A 108 5.97 3.80 26.76
N ARG A 109 6.22 2.78 27.58
CA ARG A 109 6.63 2.91 28.98
C ARG A 109 7.92 2.12 29.20
N ARG A 110 9.07 2.77 29.07
CA ARG A 110 10.38 2.10 29.03
C ARG A 110 10.38 1.00 27.95
N ALA A 111 10.55 -0.27 28.32
CA ALA A 111 10.54 -1.42 27.40
C ALA A 111 9.13 -1.95 27.10
N ASP A 112 8.11 -1.51 27.85
CA ASP A 112 6.73 -1.96 27.68
C ASP A 112 6.03 -1.11 26.62
N ILE A 113 5.63 -1.75 25.51
CA ILE A 113 4.82 -1.14 24.46
C ILE A 113 3.39 -1.65 24.59
N GLN A 114 2.44 -0.73 24.78
CA GLN A 114 1.01 -1.05 24.80
C GLN A 114 0.32 -0.43 23.61
N THR A 115 -0.39 -1.25 22.84
CA THR A 115 -1.26 -0.80 21.75
C THR A 115 -2.70 -0.78 22.27
N LEU A 116 -3.40 0.34 22.05
CA LEU A 116 -4.77 0.59 22.46
C LEU A 116 -5.63 0.86 21.23
N SER A 117 -6.89 0.43 21.27
CA SER A 117 -7.91 0.78 20.28
C SER A 117 -8.89 1.78 20.88
N CYS A 118 -9.16 2.89 20.19
CA CYS A 118 -9.86 4.05 20.75
C CYS A 118 -11.09 4.43 19.92
N ALA A 119 -12.29 4.29 20.48
CA ALA A 119 -13.54 4.80 19.89
C ALA A 119 -14.71 4.82 20.90
N PRO A 120 -15.07 5.96 21.55
CA PRO A 120 -14.31 7.21 21.75
C PRO A 120 -13.32 7.12 22.93
N PHE A 121 -13.43 6.09 23.76
CA PHE A 121 -12.49 5.77 24.84
C PHE A 121 -11.51 4.69 24.38
N CYS A 122 -10.35 4.61 25.02
CA CYS A 122 -9.30 3.67 24.66
C CYS A 122 -9.36 2.40 25.51
N GLU A 123 -9.35 1.25 24.85
CA GLU A 123 -9.28 -0.09 25.45
C GLU A 123 -8.06 -0.84 24.92
N GLY A 124 -7.69 -1.96 25.56
CA GLY A 124 -6.60 -2.81 25.09
C GLY A 124 -6.88 -3.32 23.67
N SER A 125 -5.96 -3.12 22.73
CA SER A 125 -6.18 -3.60 21.36
C SER A 125 -6.22 -5.13 21.34
N TYR A 126 -7.15 -5.71 20.58
CA TYR A 126 -7.01 -7.10 20.17
C TYR A 126 -5.74 -7.26 19.34
N LYS A 127 -4.96 -8.29 19.65
CA LYS A 127 -3.69 -8.60 18.97
C LYS A 127 -3.76 -10.01 18.42
N SER A 128 -3.52 -10.13 17.12
CA SER A 128 -3.28 -11.41 16.46
C SER A 128 -1.92 -12.00 16.87
N ALA A 129 -1.69 -13.28 16.57
CA ALA A 129 -0.38 -13.92 16.80
C ALA A 129 0.77 -13.16 16.10
N ALA A 130 0.53 -12.65 14.89
CA ALA A 130 1.52 -11.85 14.16
C ALA A 130 1.86 -10.55 14.91
N GLU A 131 0.88 -9.91 15.54
CA GLU A 131 1.10 -8.68 16.32
C GLU A 131 1.93 -8.93 17.57
N TYR A 132 1.64 -10.01 18.30
CA TYR A 132 2.44 -10.41 19.46
C TYR A 132 3.90 -10.67 19.09
N THR A 133 4.15 -11.40 18.00
CA THR A 133 5.52 -11.67 17.54
C THR A 133 6.23 -10.38 17.17
N SER A 134 5.60 -9.50 16.38
CA SER A 134 6.23 -8.24 15.98
C SER A 134 6.52 -7.30 17.15
N GLU A 135 5.62 -7.21 18.14
CA GLU A 135 5.88 -6.43 19.35
C GLU A 135 7.00 -7.05 20.20
N ALA A 136 7.06 -8.39 20.32
CA ALA A 136 8.13 -9.07 21.02
C ALA A 136 9.50 -8.84 20.36
N GLU A 137 9.58 -8.88 19.03
CA GLU A 137 10.80 -8.58 18.27
C GLU A 137 11.25 -7.12 18.48
N ILE A 138 10.31 -6.17 18.49
CA ILE A 138 10.62 -4.75 18.75
C ILE A 138 11.11 -4.55 20.19
N SER A 139 10.46 -5.19 21.17
CA SER A 139 10.80 -5.08 22.59
C SER A 139 12.09 -5.83 22.96
N ALA A 140 12.50 -6.84 22.18
CA ALA A 140 13.72 -7.60 22.43
C ALA A 140 15.00 -6.78 22.22
N GLY A 141 14.94 -5.72 21.41
CA GLY A 141 16.11 -4.89 21.07
C GLY A 141 17.21 -5.65 20.31
N PRO A 142 18.15 -4.96 19.65
CA PRO A 142 19.41 -5.55 19.19
C PRO A 142 20.37 -5.85 20.35
#